data_AF-A0AAW2DR14-F1
#
_entry.id   AF-A0AAW2DR14-F1
#
_cell.length_a   1.000
_cell.length_b   1.000
_cell.length_c   1.000
_cell.angle_alpha   90.00
_cell.angle_beta   90.00
_cell.angle_gamma   90.00
#
_symmetry.space_group_name_H-M   'P 1'
#
loop_
_entity.id
_entity.type
_entity.pdbx_description
1 polymer ?
#
loop_
_entity_poly.entity_id
_entity_poly.type
_entity_poly.pdbx_seq_one_letter_code
_entity_poly.pdbx_strand_id
1 'polypeptide(L)'
;MARLVLPYISFIVFLLLMCMVVQPGTGTIHGDEVKALGEIAEQLGKKDWNTNVEQCIKDLSWLTPKSDWKPPYNNSLFCNCSYPDSVCHVVALSIGNNLFSGMVPLEVGKLVNLENLILSANNLSGELPVALTNLTKLKELPIDLSYNNLSERSAPSCRDNLLTLLQIFSVTKHLPKHFNL
;
A
#
# COMPACT_ATOMS: atom_id res chain seq x y z
N MET A 1 -16.96 -21.58 56.13
CA MET A 1 -15.78 -21.67 55.24
C MET A 1 -16.18 -21.42 53.79
N ALA A 2 -16.62 -20.21 53.42
CA ALA A 2 -17.03 -19.88 52.04
C ALA A 2 -17.17 -18.35 51.86
N ARG A 3 -16.06 -17.58 51.83
CA ARG A 3 -16.14 -16.11 51.60
C ARG A 3 -14.96 -15.49 50.82
N LEU A 4 -14.18 -16.25 50.05
CA LEU A 4 -13.03 -15.70 49.32
C LEU A 4 -13.02 -15.98 47.80
N VAL A 5 -13.99 -16.71 47.26
CA VAL A 5 -13.97 -17.11 45.83
C VAL A 5 -14.70 -16.10 44.92
N LEU A 6 -15.66 -15.32 45.45
CA LEU A 6 -16.46 -14.38 44.66
C LEU A 6 -15.66 -13.24 43.97
N PRO A 7 -14.71 -12.53 44.62
CA PRO A 7 -14.03 -11.41 43.96
C PRO A 7 -13.05 -11.88 42.87
N TYR A 8 -12.46 -13.07 43.04
CA TYR A 8 -11.54 -13.66 42.08
C TYR A 8 -12.27 -14.15 40.82
N ILE A 9 -13.44 -14.79 41.00
CA ILE A 9 -14.31 -15.16 39.88
C ILE A 9 -14.79 -13.90 39.16
N SER A 10 -15.16 -12.84 39.88
CA SER A 10 -15.61 -11.59 39.27
C SER A 10 -14.52 -10.89 38.45
N PHE A 11 -13.25 -10.92 38.91
CA PHE A 11 -12.13 -10.30 38.19
C PHE A 11 -11.70 -11.11 36.96
N ILE A 12 -11.71 -12.45 37.05
CA ILE A 12 -11.45 -13.33 35.90
C ILE A 12 -12.57 -13.21 34.86
N VAL A 13 -13.84 -13.14 35.29
CA VAL A 13 -14.97 -12.90 34.36
C VAL A 13 -14.87 -11.51 33.72
N PHE A 14 -14.42 -10.48 34.45
CA PHE A 14 -14.19 -9.13 33.90
C PHE A 14 -13.01 -9.08 32.91
N LEU A 15 -11.91 -9.80 33.18
CA LEU A 15 -10.79 -9.95 32.24
C LEU A 15 -11.17 -10.76 30.99
N LEU A 16 -12.00 -11.80 31.13
CA LEU A 16 -12.53 -12.57 30.00
C LEU A 16 -13.55 -11.76 29.17
N LEU A 17 -14.32 -10.86 29.80
CA LEU A 17 -15.24 -9.94 29.13
C LEU A 17 -14.50 -8.83 28.36
N MET A 18 -13.34 -8.38 28.84
CA MET A 18 -12.46 -7.45 28.12
C MET A 18 -11.73 -8.12 26.94
N CYS A 19 -11.67 -9.46 26.89
CA CYS A 19 -10.97 -10.20 25.84
C CYS A 19 -11.85 -10.65 24.65
N MET A 20 -13.19 -10.56 24.71
CA MET A 20 -14.04 -11.32 23.77
C MET A 20 -15.01 -10.49 22.92
N VAL A 21 -14.81 -9.19 22.78
CA VAL A 21 -15.46 -8.44 21.70
C VAL A 21 -14.44 -7.58 20.95
N VAL A 22 -13.43 -8.24 20.38
CA VAL A 22 -12.97 -7.82 19.06
C VAL A 22 -14.06 -8.34 18.13
N GLN A 23 -15.05 -7.49 17.81
CA GLN A 23 -15.88 -7.78 16.66
C GLN A 23 -14.92 -7.96 15.49
N PRO A 24 -15.08 -8.98 14.62
CA PRO A 24 -14.36 -8.96 13.35
C PRO A 24 -14.70 -7.61 12.75
N GLY A 25 -13.68 -6.74 12.66
CA GLY A 25 -13.86 -5.44 12.03
C GLY A 25 -14.62 -5.68 10.75
N THR A 26 -15.61 -4.84 10.46
CA THR A 26 -16.16 -4.81 9.11
C THR A 26 -14.94 -4.54 8.23
N GLY A 27 -14.38 -5.56 7.58
CA GLY A 27 -13.04 -5.55 6.97
C GLY A 27 -12.94 -4.64 5.74
N THR A 28 -13.62 -3.50 5.79
CA THR A 28 -13.71 -2.53 4.74
C THR A 28 -12.40 -1.77 4.70
N ILE A 29 -11.84 -1.64 3.50
CA ILE A 29 -10.71 -0.74 3.28
C ILE A 29 -11.20 0.70 3.52
N HIS A 30 -10.34 1.57 4.03
CA HIS A 30 -10.68 2.99 4.15
C HIS A 30 -11.13 3.55 2.78
N GLY A 31 -12.26 4.26 2.73
CA GLY A 31 -12.86 4.72 1.46
C GLY A 31 -11.92 5.54 0.57
N ASP A 32 -11.00 6.29 1.19
CA ASP A 32 -9.97 7.06 0.46
C ASP A 32 -8.95 6.17 -0.25
N GLU A 33 -8.58 5.01 0.32
CA GLU A 33 -7.68 4.05 -0.31
C GLU A 33 -8.37 3.35 -1.49
N VAL A 34 -9.66 3.00 -1.35
CA VAL A 34 -10.46 2.44 -2.45
C VAL A 34 -10.54 3.44 -3.61
N LYS A 35 -10.82 4.71 -3.31
CA LYS A 35 -10.84 5.77 -4.30
C LYS A 35 -9.46 5.94 -4.97
N ALA A 36 -8.39 5.97 -4.19
CA ALA A 36 -7.03 6.06 -4.72
C ALA A 36 -6.69 4.89 -5.65
N LEU A 37 -7.07 3.66 -5.30
CA LEU A 37 -6.88 2.49 -6.16
C LEU A 37 -7.68 2.61 -7.47
N GLY A 38 -8.90 3.14 -7.43
CA GLY A 38 -9.69 3.43 -8.63
C GLY A 38 -9.02 4.45 -9.55
N GLU A 39 -8.53 5.56 -8.98
CA GLU A 39 -7.82 6.62 -9.71
C GLU A 39 -6.49 6.10 -10.32
N ILE A 40 -5.73 5.28 -9.58
CA ILE A 40 -4.52 4.61 -10.07
C ILE A 40 -4.86 3.70 -11.25
N ALA A 41 -5.92 2.90 -11.13
CA ALA A 41 -6.34 1.99 -12.19
C ALA A 41 -6.71 2.74 -13.47
N GLU A 42 -7.47 3.83 -13.32
CA GLU A 42 -7.89 4.66 -14.44
C GLU A 42 -6.68 5.28 -15.16
N GLN A 43 -5.75 5.90 -14.41
CA GLN A 43 -4.57 6.55 -14.99
C GLN A 43 -3.63 5.56 -15.69
N LEU A 44 -3.46 4.36 -15.15
CA LEU A 44 -2.63 3.32 -15.74
C LEU A 44 -3.35 2.53 -16.85
N GLY A 45 -4.63 2.83 -17.12
CA GLY A 45 -5.42 2.13 -18.13
C GLY A 45 -5.78 0.69 -17.74
N LYS A 46 -5.80 0.38 -16.44
CA LYS A 46 -6.03 -0.95 -15.88
C LYS A 46 -7.53 -1.25 -15.78
N LYS A 47 -8.07 -1.94 -16.79
CA LYS A 47 -9.53 -2.16 -16.96
C LYS A 47 -10.08 -3.43 -16.28
N ASP A 48 -9.21 -4.38 -15.98
CA ASP A 48 -9.56 -5.66 -15.33
C ASP A 48 -9.49 -5.59 -13.80
N TRP A 49 -9.24 -4.41 -13.24
CA TRP A 49 -9.44 -4.12 -11.83
C TRP A 49 -10.93 -4.01 -11.54
N ASN A 50 -11.46 -4.95 -10.75
CA ASN A 50 -12.81 -4.84 -10.22
C ASN A 50 -12.84 -3.81 -9.09
N THR A 51 -13.16 -2.56 -9.42
CA THR A 51 -13.32 -1.45 -8.47
C THR A 51 -14.71 -1.43 -7.82
N ASN A 52 -15.65 -2.25 -8.31
CA ASN A 52 -17.03 -2.33 -7.80
C ASN A 52 -17.20 -3.33 -6.64
N VAL A 53 -16.13 -4.04 -6.27
CA VAL A 53 -16.08 -4.93 -5.11
C VAL A 53 -15.03 -4.36 -4.17
N GLU A 54 -15.35 -4.24 -2.89
CA GLU A 54 -14.35 -3.82 -1.89
C GLU A 54 -13.22 -4.85 -1.84
N GLN A 55 -12.03 -4.39 -2.24
CA GLN A 55 -10.94 -5.24 -2.70
C GLN A 55 -10.34 -6.14 -1.61
N CYS A 56 -10.61 -5.90 -0.32
CA CYS A 56 -10.02 -6.64 0.80
C CYS A 56 -10.98 -7.09 1.95
N ILE A 57 -12.32 -7.07 1.81
CA ILE A 57 -13.22 -7.47 2.92
C ILE A 57 -13.06 -8.93 3.37
N LYS A 58 -12.70 -9.83 2.46
CA LYS A 58 -12.68 -11.29 2.72
C LYS A 58 -11.39 -11.97 2.31
N ASP A 59 -10.56 -11.27 1.56
CA ASP A 59 -9.29 -11.76 1.05
C ASP A 59 -8.26 -10.70 1.40
N LEU A 60 -7.27 -11.07 2.19
CA LEU A 60 -6.14 -10.19 2.53
C LEU A 60 -5.29 -9.89 1.31
N SER A 61 -5.54 -10.58 0.20
CA SER A 61 -4.89 -10.38 -1.09
C SER A 61 -5.91 -10.15 -2.20
N TRP A 62 -5.56 -9.33 -3.17
CA TRP A 62 -6.36 -9.15 -4.37
C TRP A 62 -5.49 -9.31 -5.60
N LEU A 63 -5.85 -10.30 -6.41
CA LEU A 63 -5.18 -10.64 -7.67
C LEU A 63 -6.08 -10.24 -8.84
N THR A 64 -5.49 -9.64 -9.87
CA THR A 64 -6.24 -9.25 -11.07
C THR A 64 -5.54 -9.64 -12.38
N PRO A 65 -6.25 -10.28 -13.33
CA PRO A 65 -7.61 -10.80 -13.19
C PRO A 65 -7.64 -12.00 -12.22
N LYS A 66 -8.76 -12.20 -11.51
CA LYS A 66 -9.00 -13.44 -10.76
C LYS A 66 -9.27 -14.56 -11.76
N SER A 67 -8.21 -15.27 -12.14
CA SER A 67 -8.17 -16.27 -13.20
C SER A 67 -7.34 -17.46 -12.71
N ASP A 68 -7.80 -18.69 -13.00
CA ASP A 68 -7.05 -19.92 -12.69
C ASP A 68 -5.70 -19.95 -13.44
N TRP A 69 -5.66 -19.32 -14.60
CA TRP A 69 -4.43 -19.03 -15.31
C TRP A 69 -3.76 -17.80 -14.69
N LYS A 70 -2.55 -17.97 -14.16
CA LYS A 70 -1.77 -16.84 -13.65
C LYS A 70 -1.21 -16.04 -14.83
N PRO A 71 -1.60 -14.76 -14.99
CA PRO A 71 -1.07 -13.93 -16.06
C PRO A 71 0.46 -13.77 -15.95
N PRO A 72 1.15 -13.46 -17.06
CA PRO A 72 2.60 -13.22 -17.06
C PRO A 72 2.97 -11.96 -16.27
N TYR A 73 2.00 -11.07 -16.02
CA TYR A 73 2.15 -9.86 -15.23
C TYR A 73 1.72 -10.09 -13.78
N ASN A 74 2.32 -9.34 -12.85
CA ASN A 74 1.93 -9.39 -11.46
C ASN A 74 1.04 -8.19 -11.14
N ASN A 75 -0.24 -8.43 -10.85
CA ASN A 75 -1.13 -7.41 -10.32
C ASN A 75 -1.73 -7.95 -9.02
N SER A 76 -1.00 -7.72 -7.93
CA SER A 76 -1.37 -8.14 -6.59
C SER A 76 -1.42 -6.96 -5.63
N LEU A 77 -2.43 -6.94 -4.78
CA LEU A 77 -2.60 -6.01 -3.68
C LEU A 77 -2.71 -6.83 -2.40
N PHE A 78 -2.12 -6.36 -1.30
CA PHE A 78 -2.28 -6.98 0.00
C PHE A 78 -2.74 -5.95 1.02
N CYS A 79 -3.67 -6.37 1.86
CA CYS A 79 -4.24 -5.59 2.93
C CYS A 79 -3.92 -6.20 4.28
N ASN A 80 -3.81 -5.33 5.28
CA ASN A 80 -3.73 -5.72 6.67
C ASN A 80 -4.97 -5.16 7.39
N CYS A 81 -5.75 -6.07 7.97
CA CYS A 81 -6.98 -5.78 8.71
C CYS A 81 -6.81 -5.93 10.23
N SER A 82 -5.58 -6.11 10.71
CA SER A 82 -5.27 -6.23 12.13
C SER A 82 -5.06 -4.87 12.81
N TYR A 83 -5.45 -3.77 12.16
CA TYR A 83 -5.34 -2.43 12.73
C TYR A 83 -6.41 -2.21 13.82
N PRO A 84 -6.09 -1.43 14.87
CA PRO A 84 -6.96 -1.27 16.04
C PRO A 84 -8.30 -0.59 15.75
N ASP A 85 -8.38 0.17 14.67
CA ASP A 85 -9.56 0.91 14.22
C ASP A 85 -10.58 0.04 13.47
N SER A 86 -10.32 -1.27 13.34
CA SER A 86 -11.17 -2.21 12.59
C SER A 86 -11.26 -1.89 11.09
N VAL A 87 -10.31 -1.10 10.57
CA VAL A 87 -10.21 -0.74 9.15
C VAL A 87 -9.07 -1.54 8.51
N CYS A 88 -9.31 -2.06 7.31
CA CYS A 88 -8.26 -2.67 6.53
C CYS A 88 -7.47 -1.59 5.79
N HIS A 89 -6.14 -1.73 5.78
CA HIS A 89 -5.28 -0.82 5.04
C HIS A 89 -4.45 -1.56 4.00
N VAL A 90 -4.19 -0.90 2.88
CA VAL A 90 -3.30 -1.43 1.84
C VAL A 90 -1.87 -1.36 2.36
N VAL A 91 -1.21 -2.52 2.41
CA VAL A 91 0.17 -2.64 2.87
C VAL A 91 1.12 -3.07 1.77
N ALA A 92 0.62 -3.64 0.67
CA ALA A 92 1.45 -3.89 -0.50
C ALA A 92 0.68 -3.70 -1.81
N LEU A 93 1.33 -3.09 -2.79
CA LEU A 93 0.83 -2.98 -4.16
C LEU A 93 1.94 -3.42 -5.12
N SER A 94 1.66 -4.43 -5.93
CA SER A 94 2.53 -4.90 -7.00
C SER A 94 1.76 -4.90 -8.31
N ILE A 95 2.24 -4.10 -9.25
CA ILE A 95 1.71 -3.97 -10.61
C ILE A 95 2.85 -4.06 -11.63
N GLY A 96 3.84 -4.89 -11.32
CA GLY A 96 5.03 -5.10 -12.14
C GLY A 96 4.83 -6.07 -13.30
N ASN A 97 5.77 -6.05 -14.27
CA ASN A 97 5.73 -6.84 -15.50
C ASN A 97 4.50 -6.55 -16.37
N ASN A 98 4.04 -5.30 -16.39
CA ASN A 98 2.96 -4.86 -17.28
C ASN A 98 3.55 -3.96 -18.39
N LEU A 99 2.69 -3.44 -19.26
CA LEU A 99 3.05 -2.48 -20.31
C LEU A 99 2.53 -1.08 -19.97
N PHE A 100 2.41 -0.73 -18.68
CA PHE A 100 1.92 0.58 -18.29
C PHE A 100 2.88 1.67 -18.74
N SER A 101 2.33 2.80 -19.16
CA SER A 101 3.07 3.96 -19.65
C SER A 101 2.54 5.24 -19.04
N GLY A 102 3.21 6.36 -19.27
CA GLY A 102 2.91 7.62 -18.58
C GLY A 102 3.67 7.76 -17.27
N MET A 103 3.16 8.57 -16.34
CA MET A 103 3.81 8.85 -15.05
C MET A 103 3.29 7.91 -13.95
N VAL A 104 4.06 7.80 -12.86
CA VAL A 104 3.53 7.18 -11.63
C VAL A 104 2.43 8.10 -11.06
N PRO A 105 1.19 7.60 -10.85
CA PRO A 105 0.10 8.41 -10.30
C PRO A 105 0.43 8.98 -8.92
N LEU A 106 0.06 10.23 -8.65
CA LEU A 106 0.28 10.86 -7.34
C LEU A 106 -0.54 10.20 -6.23
N GLU A 107 -1.63 9.55 -6.61
CA GLU A 107 -2.58 8.85 -5.74
C GLU A 107 -1.94 7.66 -5.03
N VAL A 108 -0.83 7.13 -5.55
CA VAL A 108 -0.03 6.13 -4.83
C VAL A 108 0.38 6.66 -3.45
N GLY A 109 0.65 7.96 -3.32
CA GLY A 109 0.95 8.62 -2.05
C GLY A 109 -0.22 8.73 -1.06
N LYS A 110 -1.44 8.37 -1.44
CA LYS A 110 -2.61 8.29 -0.54
C LYS A 110 -2.65 6.97 0.23
N LEU A 111 -1.91 5.95 -0.23
CA LEU A 111 -1.81 4.64 0.43
C LEU A 111 -0.79 4.71 1.58
N VAL A 112 -1.02 5.56 2.59
CA VAL A 112 -0.02 5.90 3.62
C VAL A 112 0.49 4.72 4.46
N ASN A 113 -0.25 3.61 4.44
CA ASN A 113 0.10 2.39 5.14
C ASN A 113 0.93 1.41 4.30
N LEU A 114 1.27 1.77 3.06
CA LEU A 114 2.02 0.91 2.16
C LEU A 114 3.40 0.62 2.73
N GLU A 115 3.70 -0.67 2.83
CA GLU A 115 5.00 -1.19 3.22
C GLU A 115 5.81 -1.60 1.99
N ASN A 116 5.14 -2.09 0.93
CA ASN A 116 5.78 -2.58 -0.31
C ASN A 116 5.14 -2.04 -1.59
N LEU A 117 5.96 -1.50 -2.50
CA LEU A 117 5.53 -0.98 -3.80
C LEU A 117 6.37 -1.57 -4.93
N ILE A 118 5.76 -2.35 -5.82
CA ILE A 118 6.46 -2.95 -6.97
C ILE A 118 5.83 -2.44 -8.26
N LEU A 119 6.55 -1.59 -8.98
CA LEU A 119 6.18 -1.04 -10.29
C LEU A 119 7.15 -1.47 -11.40
N SER A 120 8.07 -2.40 -11.11
CA SER A 120 9.14 -2.77 -12.02
C SER A 120 8.68 -3.45 -13.30
N ALA A 121 9.53 -3.41 -14.33
CA ALA A 121 9.26 -3.97 -15.65
C ALA A 121 7.95 -3.41 -16.23
N ASN A 122 7.92 -2.10 -16.41
CA ASN A 122 6.87 -1.35 -17.07
C ASN A 122 7.49 -0.33 -18.03
N ASN A 123 6.67 0.48 -18.70
CA ASN A 123 7.10 1.56 -19.57
C ASN A 123 6.77 2.95 -18.95
N LEU A 124 6.77 3.04 -17.61
CA LEU A 124 6.52 4.28 -16.88
C LEU A 124 7.68 5.25 -17.08
N SER A 125 7.39 6.54 -17.06
CA SER A 125 8.31 7.62 -17.46
C SER A 125 8.04 8.91 -16.68
N GLY A 126 8.97 9.85 -16.78
CA GLY A 126 8.90 11.14 -16.07
C GLY A 126 9.39 11.07 -14.63
N GLU A 127 9.20 12.17 -13.89
CA GLU A 127 9.65 12.29 -12.49
C GLU A 127 8.74 11.52 -11.53
N LEU A 128 9.34 11.05 -10.43
CA LEU A 128 8.58 10.47 -9.32
C LEU A 128 7.74 11.55 -8.60
N PRO A 129 6.46 11.29 -8.32
CA PRO A 129 5.61 12.26 -7.65
C PRO A 129 6.08 12.49 -6.21
N VAL A 130 6.08 13.76 -5.77
CA VAL A 130 6.45 14.13 -4.39
C VAL A 130 5.57 13.41 -3.37
N ALA A 131 4.33 13.05 -3.74
CA ALA A 131 3.41 12.33 -2.90
C ALA A 131 3.95 10.99 -2.37
N LEU A 132 4.96 10.38 -3.01
CA LEU A 132 5.62 9.18 -2.48
C LEU A 132 6.33 9.43 -1.14
N THR A 133 6.65 10.68 -0.78
CA THR A 133 7.20 11.00 0.55
C THR A 133 6.19 10.80 1.68
N ASN A 134 4.89 10.71 1.37
CA ASN A 134 3.85 10.42 2.35
C ASN A 134 3.86 8.94 2.79
N LEU A 135 4.57 8.07 2.06
CA LEU A 135 4.63 6.64 2.34
C LEU A 135 5.65 6.34 3.45
N THR A 136 5.38 6.83 4.64
CA THR A 136 6.32 6.77 5.77
C THR A 136 6.49 5.37 6.37
N LYS A 137 5.64 4.42 6.01
CA LYS A 137 5.69 3.02 6.47
C LYS A 137 6.47 2.09 5.55
N LEU A 138 6.98 2.59 4.43
CA LEU A 138 7.89 1.82 3.59
C LEU A 138 9.11 1.42 4.42
N LYS A 139 9.37 0.11 4.49
CA LYS A 139 10.59 -0.43 5.11
C LYS A 139 11.80 -0.02 4.26
N GLU A 140 13.05 -0.26 4.68
CA GLU A 140 14.23 0.30 3.99
C GLU A 140 14.50 -0.23 2.55
N LEU A 141 13.80 -1.28 2.08
CA LEU A 141 14.09 -1.94 0.78
C LEU A 141 12.90 -2.37 -0.14
N PRO A 142 11.73 -1.71 -0.21
CA PRO A 142 10.53 -2.35 -0.71
C PRO A 142 9.88 -1.62 -1.89
N ILE A 143 10.50 -0.55 -2.41
CA ILE A 143 10.12 0.07 -3.67
C ILE A 143 11.00 -0.50 -4.77
N ASP A 144 10.39 -1.24 -5.70
CA ASP A 144 11.04 -1.68 -6.93
C ASP A 144 10.45 -0.93 -8.13
N LEU A 145 11.24 0.00 -8.67
CA LEU A 145 10.93 0.80 -9.86
C LEU A 145 11.77 0.38 -11.07
N SER A 146 12.57 -0.68 -10.95
CA SER A 146 13.54 -1.10 -11.97
C SER A 146 12.87 -1.42 -13.30
N TYR A 147 13.63 -1.36 -14.40
CA TYR A 147 13.09 -1.63 -15.75
C TYR A 147 11.86 -0.75 -16.08
N ASN A 148 12.03 0.56 -15.89
CA ASN A 148 11.14 1.63 -16.36
C ASN A 148 11.99 2.74 -17.01
N ASN A 149 11.35 3.75 -17.57
CA ASN A 149 11.97 4.94 -18.17
C ASN A 149 11.82 6.19 -17.26
N LEU A 150 11.89 6.00 -15.95
CA LEU A 150 11.71 7.06 -14.95
C LEU A 150 12.96 7.94 -14.88
N SER A 151 12.75 9.25 -14.75
CA SER A 151 13.81 10.24 -14.57
C SER A 151 13.94 10.61 -13.10
N GLU A 152 15.16 10.94 -12.67
CA GLU A 152 15.33 11.60 -11.39
C GLU A 152 14.57 12.93 -11.38
N ARG A 153 14.07 13.32 -10.20
CA ARG A 153 13.54 14.66 -10.02
C ARG A 153 14.69 15.64 -10.21
N SER A 154 14.47 16.67 -11.02
CA SER A 154 15.40 17.80 -11.09
C SER A 154 15.76 18.30 -9.69
N ALA A 155 17.04 18.60 -9.46
CA ALA A 155 17.55 18.97 -8.14
C ALA A 155 16.65 20.05 -7.52
N PRO A 156 16.01 19.75 -6.38
CA PRO A 156 15.05 20.66 -5.77
C PRO A 156 15.74 21.98 -5.42
N SER A 157 15.06 23.09 -5.67
CA SER A 157 15.57 24.39 -5.24
C SER A 157 15.64 24.41 -3.71
N CYS A 158 16.55 25.20 -3.13
CA CYS A 158 16.80 25.27 -1.69
C CYS A 158 15.56 25.60 -0.82
N ARG A 159 14.42 25.94 -1.43
CA ARG A 159 13.12 26.15 -0.76
C ARG A 159 12.35 24.87 -0.45
N ASP A 160 12.71 23.74 -1.03
CA ASP A 160 12.03 22.47 -0.75
C ASP A 160 12.53 21.88 0.57
N ASN A 161 11.60 21.54 1.46
CA ASN A 161 11.85 21.09 2.83
C ASN A 161 12.86 19.93 2.88
N LEU A 162 13.92 20.06 3.69
CA LEU A 162 15.02 19.09 3.83
C LEU A 162 14.54 17.67 4.17
N LEU A 163 13.43 17.53 4.90
CA LEU A 163 12.83 16.21 5.18
C LEU A 163 12.32 15.53 3.90
N THR A 164 11.63 16.29 3.06
CA THR A 164 11.10 15.83 1.77
C THR A 164 12.26 15.44 0.85
N LEU A 165 13.37 16.17 0.90
CA LEU A 165 14.59 15.86 0.13
C LEU A 165 15.20 14.51 0.51
N LEU A 166 15.42 14.27 1.80
CA LEU A 166 16.03 13.02 2.29
C LEU A 166 15.18 11.80 1.93
N GLN A 167 13.85 11.92 2.02
CA GLN A 167 12.93 10.86 1.64
C GLN A 167 12.93 10.61 0.13
N ILE A 168 12.92 11.67 -0.70
CA ILE A 168 13.04 11.53 -2.17
C ILE A 168 14.36 10.84 -2.52
N PHE A 169 15.49 11.25 -1.93
CA PHE A 169 16.79 10.60 -2.15
C PHE A 169 16.79 9.13 -1.75
N SER A 170 16.02 8.74 -0.72
CA SER A 170 15.86 7.32 -0.35
C SER A 170 15.11 6.55 -1.44
N VAL A 171 14.06 7.15 -2.03
CA VAL A 171 13.27 6.52 -3.10
C VAL A 171 14.06 6.45 -4.41
N THR A 172 14.82 7.49 -4.79
CA THR A 172 15.56 7.53 -6.05
C THR A 172 16.79 6.61 -6.06
N LYS A 173 17.36 6.25 -4.90
CA LYS A 173 18.43 5.24 -4.79
C LYS A 173 18.07 3.87 -5.37
N HIS A 174 16.78 3.59 -5.56
CA HIS A 174 16.28 2.35 -6.16
C HIS A 174 16.04 2.44 -7.68
N LEU A 175 16.33 3.59 -8.30
CA LEU A 175 16.35 3.70 -9.76
C LEU A 175 17.58 2.95 -10.32
N PRO A 176 17.45 2.27 -11.47
CA PRO A 176 18.59 1.63 -12.11
C PRO A 176 19.64 2.69 -12.47
N LYS A 177 20.92 2.42 -12.15
CA LYS A 177 22.08 3.32 -12.28
C LYS A 177 22.44 3.73 -13.73
N HIS A 178 21.53 3.64 -14.69
CA HIS A 178 21.81 3.81 -16.12
C HIS A 178 21.77 5.26 -16.63
N PHE A 179 21.55 6.25 -15.78
CA PHE A 179 21.65 7.67 -16.17
C PHE A 179 22.95 8.29 -15.66
N ASN A 180 24.07 7.91 -16.30
CA ASN A 180 25.27 8.72 -16.35
C ASN A 180 25.53 9.03 -17.83
N LEU A 181 25.14 10.23 -18.26
CA LEU A 181 25.73 10.94 -19.39
C LEU A 181 26.15 12.32 -18.91
#